data_AF-A0ABD5QBW1-F1
#
_entry.id   AF-A0ABD5QBW1-F1
#
_cell.length_a   1.000
_cell.length_b   1.000
_cell.length_c   1.000
_cell.angle_alpha   90.00
_cell.angle_beta   90.00
_cell.angle_gamma   90.00
#
_symmetry.space_group_name_H-M   'P 1'
#
loop_
_entity.id
_entity.type
_entity.pdbx_description
1 polymer ?
#
loop_
_entity_poly.entity_id
_entity_poly.type
_entity_poly.pdbx_seq_one_letter_code
_entity_poly.pdbx_strand_id
1 'polypeptide(L)'
;MTSDTSDDRDGDHGGSERDRGTDSRRREVLKVAGSTAGALVVAGCLGGDGGNGNGESENETDEDDETETASENADGDNETGNATTTPEDSNDTETNDTEETEIDDNQSENETNDIEGNETNDTDGNGTAEERTYTEDELFNIDDWRGDGPLIQDRPSEYTGISMLDLPDLSGELTVYLGGGEGGLYQNLMNRIQSAYEEFSVSIRPAPSAQLANTIIEETSAGSSSADVFWAIDAGSIGIVASNDATVELPERVVSGVPDTFHPTDQWVGIMGRARSIPYNTDEFDAEDVPNDVMAFAEDERFQDAMGWAPTYGAFQSFVTAMRLINGEEETRQWLNGMLEQGVQTYDNELVVANTVASGELDAGFSNHYYSRLVYEERPDAPLDLAFTQGDAGALINCSGTEIIQGTDNEELAADFIHHLLSIEAQEFLGTRGYEYPLVPGVPPIGDLPTIDELNPPELNLAELSDVEPTLQLLREVGAL
;
A
#
# COMPACT_ATOMS: atom_id res chain seq x y z
N MET A 1 -10.57 -10.20 -82.97
CA MET A 1 -9.35 -10.37 -83.79
C MET A 1 -8.17 -10.33 -82.83
N THR A 2 -7.09 -11.07 -83.12
CA THR A 2 -5.68 -10.84 -82.66
C THR A 2 -5.46 -10.53 -81.16
N SER A 3 -4.93 -11.45 -80.32
CA SER A 3 -3.52 -11.91 -80.24
C SER A 3 -2.57 -10.83 -79.66
N ASP A 4 -1.48 -11.13 -78.93
CA ASP A 4 -0.79 -12.42 -78.70
C ASP A 4 0.12 -12.41 -77.42
N THR A 5 0.83 -13.52 -77.15
CA THR A 5 2.15 -13.75 -76.45
C THR A 5 3.02 -12.57 -75.91
N SER A 6 3.99 -12.72 -74.98
CA SER A 6 4.46 -13.79 -74.04
C SER A 6 5.68 -13.30 -73.17
N ASP A 7 6.20 -14.17 -72.30
CA ASP A 7 7.60 -14.31 -71.79
C ASP A 7 8.21 -13.35 -70.72
N ASP A 8 8.62 -13.96 -69.59
CA ASP A 8 10.01 -14.10 -69.08
C ASP A 8 11.05 -12.98 -69.38
N ARG A 9 11.89 -12.47 -68.47
CA ARG A 9 12.65 -13.12 -67.38
C ARG A 9 13.58 -12.14 -66.59
N ASP A 10 14.13 -12.62 -65.46
CA ASP A 10 15.41 -12.29 -64.78
C ASP A 10 15.78 -10.81 -64.43
N GLY A 11 16.36 -10.52 -63.24
CA GLY A 11 16.95 -9.18 -63.05
C GLY A 11 17.66 -8.70 -61.76
N ASP A 12 17.37 -9.23 -60.57
CA ASP A 12 18.21 -9.16 -59.34
C ASP A 12 18.55 -7.79 -58.64
N HIS A 13 18.84 -7.88 -57.33
CA HIS A 13 19.51 -6.93 -56.39
C HIS A 13 18.98 -5.50 -56.14
N GLY A 14 18.86 -5.15 -54.84
CA GLY A 14 18.80 -3.75 -54.35
C GLY A 14 17.77 -3.53 -53.23
N GLY A 15 18.16 -3.69 -51.96
CA GLY A 15 17.28 -3.52 -50.81
C GLY A 15 17.56 -2.28 -49.95
N SER A 16 16.59 -1.91 -49.13
CA SER A 16 16.81 -1.20 -47.86
C SER A 16 15.62 -1.43 -46.93
N GLU A 17 15.78 -2.28 -45.92
CA GLU A 17 14.91 -2.23 -44.74
C GLU A 17 15.11 -0.90 -44.00
N ARG A 18 14.08 -0.46 -43.27
CA ARG A 18 14.20 0.57 -42.24
C ARG A 18 13.20 0.27 -41.13
N ASP A 19 13.67 0.37 -39.90
CA ASP A 19 12.99 -0.17 -38.72
C ASP A 19 11.67 0.52 -38.36
N ARG A 20 10.77 -0.31 -37.83
CA ARG A 20 9.66 0.02 -36.92
C ARG A 20 9.47 -1.20 -36.03
N GLY A 21 10.41 -1.41 -35.11
CA GLY A 21 10.67 -2.72 -34.50
C GLY A 21 10.21 -2.93 -33.06
N THR A 22 9.80 -1.88 -32.34
CA THR A 22 9.57 -1.89 -30.88
C THR A 22 8.09 -1.92 -30.51
N ASP A 23 7.35 -0.81 -30.72
CA ASP A 23 5.94 -0.63 -30.32
C ASP A 23 5.03 -1.81 -30.72
N SER A 24 5.08 -2.25 -31.97
CA SER A 24 4.24 -3.35 -32.44
C SER A 24 4.53 -4.68 -31.76
N ARG A 25 5.71 -4.87 -31.14
CA ARG A 25 6.06 -6.11 -30.43
C ARG A 25 5.45 -6.17 -29.03
N ARG A 26 5.50 -5.07 -28.24
CA ARG A 26 4.78 -5.01 -26.94
C ARG A 26 3.29 -5.37 -27.14
N ARG A 27 2.68 -4.89 -28.23
CA ARG A 27 1.27 -5.20 -28.60
C ARG A 27 1.01 -6.58 -29.25
N GLU A 28 2.03 -7.31 -29.72
CA GLU A 28 1.87 -8.68 -30.26
C GLU A 28 2.22 -9.78 -29.25
N VAL A 29 3.24 -9.61 -28.40
CA VAL A 29 3.69 -10.65 -27.45
C VAL A 29 2.59 -11.02 -26.46
N LEU A 30 1.96 -10.03 -25.81
CA LEU A 30 0.92 -10.29 -24.81
C LEU A 30 -0.35 -10.94 -25.38
N LYS A 31 -0.65 -10.77 -26.68
CA LYS A 31 -1.79 -11.43 -27.34
C LYS A 31 -1.67 -12.96 -27.44
N VAL A 32 -0.51 -13.53 -27.09
CA VAL A 32 -0.29 -14.98 -27.04
C VAL A 32 -0.47 -15.55 -25.62
N ALA A 33 -0.40 -14.72 -24.57
CA ALA A 33 -0.52 -15.14 -23.17
C ALA A 33 -1.98 -15.28 -22.69
N GLY A 34 -2.90 -14.47 -23.23
CA GLY A 34 -4.31 -14.40 -22.80
C GLY A 34 -5.18 -15.60 -23.19
N SER A 35 -4.92 -16.81 -22.66
CA SER A 35 -5.79 -17.98 -22.86
C SER A 35 -5.69 -19.07 -21.77
N THR A 36 -5.70 -18.72 -20.49
CA THR A 36 -5.98 -19.69 -19.41
C THR A 36 -6.92 -19.11 -18.36
N ALA A 37 -8.22 -19.37 -18.50
CA ALA A 37 -9.23 -19.02 -17.51
C ALA A 37 -9.07 -19.92 -16.25
N GLY A 38 -8.34 -19.41 -15.27
CA GLY A 38 -8.25 -20.00 -13.94
C GLY A 38 -9.47 -19.59 -13.11
N ALA A 39 -10.42 -20.51 -12.91
CA ALA A 39 -11.55 -20.26 -12.01
C ALA A 39 -11.03 -20.17 -10.57
N LEU A 40 -11.00 -18.96 -10.00
CA LEU A 40 -10.63 -18.73 -8.61
C LEU A 40 -11.73 -19.28 -7.70
N VAL A 41 -11.45 -20.40 -7.04
CA VAL A 41 -12.33 -20.93 -5.99
C VAL A 41 -11.87 -20.33 -4.67
N VAL A 42 -12.65 -19.39 -4.13
CA VAL A 42 -12.48 -18.91 -2.75
C VAL A 42 -12.75 -20.09 -1.81
N ALA A 43 -11.68 -20.71 -1.32
CA ALA A 43 -11.73 -21.87 -0.44
C ALA A 43 -11.70 -21.38 1.01
N GLY A 44 -12.88 -21.24 1.63
CA GLY A 44 -13.00 -20.81 3.02
C GLY A 44 -12.26 -21.73 4.00
N CYS A 45 -11.12 -21.27 4.51
CA CYS A 45 -10.25 -22.00 5.43
C CYS A 45 -10.77 -21.93 6.88
N LEU A 46 -11.79 -22.74 7.20
CA LEU A 46 -12.23 -22.95 8.57
C LEU A 46 -11.16 -23.74 9.37
N GLY A 47 -10.31 -23.01 10.09
CA GLY A 47 -9.26 -23.53 10.96
C GLY A 47 -9.75 -24.15 12.27
N GLY A 48 -10.57 -25.20 12.20
CA GLY A 48 -11.07 -25.92 13.37
C GLY A 48 -10.05 -26.93 13.93
N ASP A 49 -9.24 -26.54 14.92
CA ASP A 49 -8.40 -27.49 15.66
C ASP A 49 -9.27 -28.33 16.62
N GLY A 50 -8.99 -29.64 16.68
CA GLY A 50 -9.93 -30.66 17.14
C GLY A 50 -9.26 -31.90 17.72
N GLY A 51 -8.42 -31.71 18.74
CA GLY A 51 -7.58 -32.77 19.31
C GLY A 51 -8.34 -33.89 20.05
N ASN A 52 -8.08 -35.14 19.66
CA ASN A 52 -8.32 -36.37 20.44
C ASN A 52 -7.55 -37.55 19.77
N GLY A 53 -6.82 -38.44 20.43
CA GLY A 53 -6.39 -38.54 21.83
C GLY A 53 -5.92 -39.97 22.14
N ASN A 54 -4.76 -40.11 22.80
CA ASN A 54 -4.14 -41.32 23.39
C ASN A 54 -2.70 -40.95 23.81
N GLY A 55 -2.16 -41.27 24.99
CA GLY A 55 -2.76 -41.93 26.17
C GLY A 55 -1.77 -41.95 27.35
N GLU A 56 -2.20 -42.60 28.44
CA GLU A 56 -1.53 -42.98 29.71
C GLU A 56 0.03 -43.07 29.69
N SER A 57 0.81 -42.75 30.74
CA SER A 57 0.56 -42.89 32.19
C SER A 57 1.61 -42.16 33.08
N GLU A 58 1.22 -41.74 34.30
CA GLU A 58 2.04 -41.66 35.57
C GLU A 58 3.31 -40.74 35.58
N ASN A 59 3.77 -40.11 36.69
CA ASN A 59 3.43 -40.24 38.11
C ASN A 59 3.62 -38.92 38.94
N GLU A 60 3.10 -38.98 40.18
CA GLU A 60 3.25 -38.15 41.42
C GLU A 60 4.46 -37.19 41.66
N THR A 61 4.16 -36.11 42.44
CA THR A 61 4.94 -35.45 43.54
C THR A 61 6.29 -34.73 43.24
N ASP A 62 6.80 -33.75 44.03
CA ASP A 62 6.29 -32.94 45.18
C ASP A 62 7.15 -31.65 45.37
N GLU A 63 6.64 -30.72 46.20
CA GLU A 63 7.29 -29.77 47.16
C GLU A 63 8.57 -28.94 46.85
N ASP A 64 8.55 -27.70 47.42
CA ASP A 64 9.63 -26.87 48.00
C ASP A 64 10.86 -26.40 47.18
N ASP A 65 11.50 -25.25 47.39
CA ASP A 65 11.36 -23.96 48.11
C ASP A 65 12.78 -23.31 48.04
N GLU A 66 12.93 -22.04 48.44
CA GLU A 66 14.15 -21.25 48.71
C GLU A 66 15.44 -21.42 47.86
N THR A 67 15.96 -20.27 47.37
CA THR A 67 17.23 -19.76 47.96
C THR A 67 17.43 -18.26 47.71
N GLU A 68 17.84 -17.53 48.77
CA GLU A 68 18.10 -16.09 48.76
C GLU A 68 19.59 -15.78 49.03
N THR A 69 20.07 -14.59 48.63
CA THR A 69 21.38 -13.97 48.99
C THR A 69 22.64 -14.63 48.38
N ALA A 70 23.71 -13.92 48.00
CA ALA A 70 24.38 -12.88 48.78
C ALA A 70 25.39 -12.00 48.01
N SER A 71 25.47 -10.72 48.42
CA SER A 71 26.68 -9.86 48.54
C SER A 71 27.48 -9.47 47.26
N GLU A 72 28.28 -8.39 47.24
CA GLU A 72 28.73 -7.49 48.32
C GLU A 72 28.95 -6.04 47.83
N ASN A 73 29.06 -5.07 48.76
CA ASN A 73 29.28 -3.65 48.45
C ASN A 73 30.78 -3.29 48.32
N ALA A 74 31.11 -2.17 47.65
CA ALA A 74 31.84 -1.03 48.28
C ALA A 74 32.10 0.14 47.30
N ASP A 75 31.84 1.36 47.79
CA ASP A 75 32.54 2.66 47.63
C ASP A 75 33.09 3.14 46.25
N GLY A 76 33.07 4.43 45.90
CA GLY A 76 32.55 5.62 46.61
C GLY A 76 33.41 6.88 46.40
N ASP A 77 32.83 7.90 45.75
CA ASP A 77 33.28 9.31 45.63
C ASP A 77 34.67 9.58 44.95
N ASN A 78 35.05 10.78 44.48
CA ASN A 78 34.48 12.14 44.65
C ASN A 78 34.74 13.10 43.44
N GLU A 79 34.18 14.31 43.51
CA GLU A 79 33.98 15.37 42.49
C GLU A 79 35.19 16.21 41.96
N THR A 80 34.86 17.08 40.99
CA THR A 80 35.49 18.38 40.56
C THR A 80 36.60 18.37 39.48
N GLY A 81 36.64 19.30 38.51
CA GLY A 81 35.64 20.33 38.10
C GLY A 81 36.16 21.48 37.19
N ASN A 82 35.22 22.20 36.56
CA ASN A 82 35.29 23.62 36.09
C ASN A 82 36.06 24.06 34.80
N ALA A 83 35.32 24.09 33.68
CA ALA A 83 35.05 25.24 32.77
C ALA A 83 36.10 26.01 31.91
N THR A 84 35.58 26.52 30.77
CA THR A 84 35.97 27.69 29.93
C THR A 84 37.13 27.61 28.91
N THR A 85 36.85 27.80 27.61
CA THR A 85 37.42 28.88 26.76
C THR A 85 36.78 29.01 25.36
N THR A 86 36.64 30.27 24.92
CA THR A 86 36.43 30.85 23.56
C THR A 86 37.20 32.20 23.55
N PRO A 87 37.39 33.00 22.46
CA PRO A 87 36.63 33.09 21.19
C PRO A 87 37.48 33.35 19.90
N GLU A 88 36.81 33.78 18.80
CA GLU A 88 37.28 34.78 17.79
C GLU A 88 38.45 34.41 16.81
N ASP A 89 38.57 34.92 15.56
CA ASP A 89 37.76 35.85 14.73
C ASP A 89 38.13 35.76 13.21
N SER A 90 37.29 36.33 12.32
CA SER A 90 37.65 36.95 10.99
C SER A 90 38.16 36.02 9.84
N ASN A 91 38.23 36.36 8.52
CA ASN A 91 37.66 37.34 7.54
C ASN A 91 38.10 36.88 6.11
N ASP A 92 37.82 37.45 4.90
CA ASP A 92 37.14 38.66 4.38
C ASP A 92 36.87 38.52 2.84
N THR A 93 35.92 39.29 2.26
CA THR A 93 35.88 39.82 0.84
C THR A 93 35.84 38.85 -0.40
N GLU A 94 35.46 39.21 -1.65
CA GLU A 94 34.90 40.44 -2.30
C GLU A 94 34.14 40.18 -3.65
N THR A 95 32.97 40.82 -3.84
CA THR A 95 32.40 41.53 -5.04
C THR A 95 32.37 41.03 -6.51
N ASN A 96 31.33 41.52 -7.23
CA ASN A 96 31.30 42.05 -8.63
C ASN A 96 31.14 41.07 -9.84
N ASP A 97 30.50 41.42 -10.98
CA ASP A 97 29.52 42.49 -11.34
C ASP A 97 28.95 42.28 -12.77
N THR A 98 27.65 42.57 -13.04
CA THR A 98 27.04 42.93 -14.36
C THR A 98 27.22 41.98 -15.59
N GLU A 99 26.57 42.09 -16.77
CA GLU A 99 25.58 43.03 -17.34
C GLU A 99 24.65 42.30 -18.36
N GLU A 100 23.67 43.00 -18.94
CA GLU A 100 22.61 42.51 -19.84
C GLU A 100 23.06 42.30 -21.32
N THR A 101 22.23 41.63 -22.15
CA THR A 101 21.90 42.12 -23.51
C THR A 101 20.67 41.43 -24.12
N GLU A 102 19.63 42.20 -24.47
CA GLU A 102 18.55 41.78 -25.37
C GLU A 102 18.92 42.03 -26.84
N ILE A 103 18.37 41.21 -27.77
CA ILE A 103 18.12 41.60 -29.17
C ILE A 103 16.73 41.08 -29.56
N ASP A 104 16.04 41.86 -30.40
CA ASP A 104 14.59 41.92 -30.60
C ASP A 104 14.15 41.47 -32.02
N ASP A 105 12.83 41.29 -32.20
CA ASP A 105 12.07 41.37 -33.47
C ASP A 105 12.34 40.24 -34.53
N ASN A 106 11.39 39.75 -35.36
CA ASN A 106 10.07 40.24 -35.77
C ASN A 106 9.29 39.19 -36.63
N GLN A 107 7.94 39.12 -36.53
CA GLN A 107 6.92 38.71 -37.56
C GLN A 107 7.08 37.40 -38.41
N SER A 108 6.01 36.77 -38.94
CA SER A 108 4.58 37.09 -39.08
C SER A 108 3.67 35.84 -39.15
N GLU A 109 2.37 36.03 -38.93
CA GLU A 109 1.28 35.06 -39.12
C GLU A 109 1.21 34.43 -40.54
N ASN A 110 0.78 33.17 -40.64
CA ASN A 110 -0.29 32.74 -41.58
C ASN A 110 -0.85 31.35 -41.18
N GLU A 111 -2.15 31.13 -41.35
CA GLU A 111 -2.83 29.87 -41.01
C GLU A 111 -2.74 28.82 -42.13
N THR A 112 -2.46 27.56 -41.77
CA THR A 112 -2.87 26.35 -42.53
C THR A 112 -3.21 25.23 -41.55
N ASN A 113 -4.44 24.69 -41.63
CA ASN A 113 -4.80 23.45 -40.95
C ASN A 113 -4.18 22.26 -41.68
N ASP A 114 -3.26 21.55 -41.04
CA ASP A 114 -2.87 20.19 -41.39
C ASP A 114 -2.98 19.31 -40.15
N ILE A 115 -3.36 18.04 -40.33
CA ILE A 115 -3.45 17.05 -39.25
C ILE A 115 -2.11 16.33 -39.18
N GLU A 116 -1.18 16.99 -38.50
CA GLU A 116 -0.01 16.34 -37.91
C GLU A 116 -0.48 15.75 -36.56
N GLY A 117 -0.23 14.50 -36.20
CA GLY A 117 0.88 13.66 -36.64
C GLY A 117 1.75 13.43 -35.42
N ASN A 118 1.21 12.66 -34.45
CA ASN A 118 1.78 12.53 -33.11
C ASN A 118 3.27 12.21 -33.20
N GLU A 119 4.12 13.14 -32.74
CA GLU A 119 5.56 12.98 -32.83
C GLU A 119 5.98 11.83 -31.91
N THR A 120 6.72 10.87 -32.47
CA THR A 120 7.36 9.85 -31.66
C THR A 120 8.45 10.53 -30.84
N ASN A 121 8.26 10.64 -29.53
CA ASN A 121 9.34 10.98 -28.61
C ASN A 121 10.48 9.96 -28.82
N ASP A 122 11.57 10.39 -29.46
CA ASP A 122 12.84 9.66 -29.45
C ASP A 122 13.33 9.68 -28.00
N THR A 123 13.19 8.54 -27.31
CA THR A 123 13.59 8.39 -25.90
C THR A 123 15.11 8.35 -25.78
N ASP A 124 15.75 9.51 -25.76
CA ASP A 124 17.00 9.68 -25.01
C ASP A 124 16.73 9.29 -23.55
N GLY A 125 17.50 8.34 -23.02
CA GLY A 125 17.21 7.58 -21.80
C GLY A 125 17.37 8.34 -20.48
N ASN A 126 16.68 9.48 -20.34
CA ASN A 126 16.55 10.28 -19.11
C ASN A 126 15.21 11.05 -19.07
N GLY A 127 14.21 10.63 -19.85
CA GLY A 127 12.85 11.17 -19.74
C GLY A 127 12.15 10.59 -18.52
N THR A 128 11.81 11.44 -17.55
CA THR A 128 10.82 11.09 -16.51
C THR A 128 9.47 10.89 -17.18
N ALA A 129 8.75 9.81 -16.84
CA ALA A 129 7.36 9.68 -17.23
C ALA A 129 6.55 10.83 -16.58
N GLU A 130 5.85 11.61 -17.40
CA GLU A 130 5.00 12.72 -16.94
C GLU A 130 3.55 12.25 -16.85
N GLU A 131 2.81 12.73 -15.84
CA GLU A 131 1.39 12.44 -15.73
C GLU A 131 0.61 12.93 -16.94
N ARG A 132 -0.27 12.09 -17.47
CA ARG A 132 -1.19 12.47 -18.56
C ARG A 132 -2.52 11.75 -18.43
N THR A 133 -3.50 12.22 -19.19
CA THR A 133 -4.79 11.52 -19.32
C THR A 133 -4.71 10.43 -20.40
N TYR A 134 -5.35 9.29 -20.14
CA TYR A 134 -5.48 8.13 -21.03
C TYR A 134 -6.95 7.75 -21.15
N THR A 135 -7.39 7.36 -22.35
CA THR A 135 -8.60 6.55 -22.51
C THR A 135 -8.32 5.07 -22.23
N GLU A 136 -9.34 4.26 -21.93
CA GLU A 136 -9.17 2.81 -21.66
C GLU A 136 -8.45 2.04 -22.80
N ASP A 137 -8.72 2.41 -24.06
CA ASP A 137 -8.06 1.85 -25.27
C ASP A 137 -6.56 2.21 -25.38
N GLU A 138 -6.07 3.16 -24.58
CA GLU A 138 -4.67 3.62 -24.56
C GLU A 138 -3.85 3.03 -23.39
N LEU A 139 -4.50 2.43 -22.39
CA LEU A 139 -3.85 1.77 -21.26
C LEU A 139 -3.39 0.33 -21.60
N PHE A 140 -2.57 -0.27 -20.74
CA PHE A 140 -1.91 -1.56 -21.01
C PHE A 140 -2.82 -2.80 -20.84
N ASN A 141 -3.84 -2.93 -21.70
CA ASN A 141 -4.87 -3.98 -21.67
C ASN A 141 -5.67 -3.95 -20.34
N ILE A 142 -6.17 -2.76 -19.96
CA ILE A 142 -6.70 -2.47 -18.61
C ILE A 142 -7.76 -3.45 -18.10
N ASP A 143 -8.64 -3.94 -18.98
CA ASP A 143 -9.67 -4.94 -18.64
C ASP A 143 -9.07 -6.25 -18.09
N ASP A 144 -7.96 -6.73 -18.67
CA ASP A 144 -7.29 -7.93 -18.16
C ASP A 144 -6.73 -7.69 -16.74
N TRP A 145 -6.32 -6.45 -16.41
CA TRP A 145 -5.78 -6.09 -15.08
C TRP A 145 -6.89 -6.01 -14.04
N ARG A 146 -7.97 -5.28 -14.35
CA ARG A 146 -9.19 -5.21 -13.55
C ARG A 146 -9.75 -6.59 -13.23
N GLY A 147 -9.92 -7.43 -14.25
CA GLY A 147 -10.59 -8.74 -14.15
C GLY A 147 -12.11 -8.63 -14.21
N ASP A 148 -12.80 -9.63 -13.64
CA ASP A 148 -14.26 -9.73 -13.61
C ASP A 148 -14.79 -9.43 -12.19
N GLY A 149 -15.87 -8.65 -12.08
CA GLY A 149 -16.52 -8.32 -10.80
C GLY A 149 -17.72 -7.37 -10.97
N PRO A 150 -18.63 -7.27 -9.98
CA PRO A 150 -19.78 -6.37 -10.07
C PRO A 150 -19.35 -4.90 -10.08
N LEU A 151 -18.45 -4.51 -9.18
CA LEU A 151 -17.95 -3.14 -9.00
C LEU A 151 -16.96 -2.66 -10.09
N ILE A 152 -16.72 -3.49 -11.11
CA ILE A 152 -15.85 -3.16 -12.26
C ILE A 152 -16.66 -2.48 -13.38
N GLN A 153 -17.99 -2.61 -13.39
CA GLN A 153 -18.83 -2.02 -14.44
C GLN A 153 -18.96 -0.49 -14.35
N ASP A 154 -18.56 0.09 -13.21
CA ASP A 154 -18.63 1.53 -12.90
C ASP A 154 -17.24 2.21 -12.87
N ARG A 155 -16.19 1.58 -13.45
CA ARG A 155 -14.87 2.24 -13.63
C ARG A 155 -14.95 3.37 -14.68
N PRO A 156 -14.12 4.42 -14.57
CA PRO A 156 -14.13 5.52 -15.53
C PRO A 156 -13.55 5.13 -16.90
N SER A 157 -14.00 5.81 -17.96
CA SER A 157 -13.49 5.65 -19.32
C SER A 157 -12.19 6.42 -19.60
N GLU A 158 -11.76 7.26 -18.65
CA GLU A 158 -10.56 8.09 -18.72
C GLU A 158 -9.84 8.06 -17.35
N TYR A 159 -8.51 8.01 -17.38
CA TYR A 159 -7.63 7.98 -16.21
C TYR A 159 -6.57 9.06 -16.32
N THR A 160 -6.06 9.54 -15.19
CA THR A 160 -4.85 10.40 -15.16
C THR A 160 -3.81 9.78 -14.22
N GLY A 161 -2.53 10.02 -14.49
CA GLY A 161 -1.40 9.43 -13.78
C GLY A 161 -0.37 8.90 -14.78
N ILE A 162 0.26 7.76 -14.46
CA ILE A 162 1.29 7.12 -15.30
C ILE A 162 0.88 5.66 -15.60
N SER A 163 0.93 5.27 -16.87
CA SER A 163 0.72 3.89 -17.33
C SER A 163 2.04 3.12 -17.42
N MET A 164 2.00 1.80 -17.21
CA MET A 164 3.14 0.89 -17.49
C MET A 164 3.71 1.03 -18.91
N LEU A 165 2.95 1.52 -19.89
CA LEU A 165 3.46 1.75 -21.25
C LEU A 165 4.54 2.83 -21.32
N ASP A 166 4.45 3.85 -20.47
CA ASP A 166 5.35 5.01 -20.50
C ASP A 166 6.53 4.86 -19.52
N LEU A 167 6.62 3.71 -18.83
CA LEU A 167 7.71 3.34 -17.94
C LEU A 167 8.86 2.59 -18.67
N PRO A 168 10.07 2.54 -18.08
CA PRO A 168 11.16 1.69 -18.57
C PRO A 168 10.78 0.20 -18.59
N ASP A 169 11.26 -0.57 -19.59
CA ASP A 169 11.11 -2.04 -19.55
C ASP A 169 11.94 -2.62 -18.40
N LEU A 170 11.30 -3.40 -17.52
CA LEU A 170 12.01 -4.10 -16.44
C LEU A 170 12.92 -5.20 -16.99
N SER A 171 14.14 -5.30 -16.46
CA SER A 171 15.13 -6.31 -16.87
C SER A 171 16.11 -6.60 -15.72
N GLY A 172 16.23 -7.87 -15.32
CA GLY A 172 17.11 -8.31 -14.22
C GLY A 172 16.47 -9.33 -13.28
N GLU A 173 17.13 -9.57 -12.15
CA GLU A 173 16.62 -10.39 -11.04
C GLU A 173 16.43 -9.50 -9.81
N LEU A 174 15.22 -9.43 -9.25
CA LEU A 174 14.89 -8.60 -8.07
C LEU A 174 14.32 -9.46 -6.94
N THR A 175 14.84 -9.31 -5.72
CA THR A 175 14.35 -10.02 -4.52
C THR A 175 13.46 -9.11 -3.67
N VAL A 176 12.18 -9.46 -3.59
CA VAL A 176 11.17 -8.74 -2.81
C VAL A 176 10.88 -9.50 -1.52
N TYR A 177 11.14 -8.88 -0.37
CA TYR A 177 10.64 -9.36 0.92
C TYR A 177 9.19 -8.86 1.04
N LEU A 178 8.22 -9.77 1.26
CA LEU A 178 6.79 -9.44 1.21
C LEU A 178 6.09 -9.75 2.54
N GLY A 179 5.45 -8.74 3.13
CA GLY A 179 4.68 -8.75 4.38
C GLY A 179 3.40 -9.60 4.38
N GLY A 180 3.40 -10.77 3.75
CA GLY A 180 2.22 -11.65 3.63
C GLY A 180 1.24 -11.18 2.55
N GLY A 181 0.06 -10.73 2.97
CA GLY A 181 -1.04 -10.31 2.10
C GLY A 181 -2.15 -11.34 1.89
N GLU A 182 -3.38 -10.85 1.71
CA GLU A 182 -4.58 -11.68 1.59
C GLU A 182 -4.64 -12.43 0.25
N GLY A 183 -4.97 -13.73 0.27
CA GLY A 183 -5.15 -14.58 -0.92
C GLY A 183 -3.93 -14.74 -1.85
N GLY A 184 -2.80 -14.10 -1.56
CA GLY A 184 -1.68 -13.93 -2.49
C GLY A 184 -1.84 -12.76 -3.47
N LEU A 185 -2.71 -11.78 -3.22
CA LEU A 185 -3.00 -10.63 -4.09
C LEU A 185 -1.75 -9.95 -4.65
N TYR A 186 -0.85 -9.48 -3.78
CA TYR A 186 0.40 -8.81 -4.19
C TYR A 186 1.36 -9.73 -4.95
N GLN A 187 1.37 -11.03 -4.63
CA GLN A 187 2.14 -12.03 -5.38
C GLN A 187 1.58 -12.22 -6.79
N ASN A 188 0.25 -12.17 -6.96
CA ASN A 188 -0.38 -12.23 -8.27
C ASN A 188 -0.08 -10.97 -9.10
N LEU A 189 -0.04 -9.78 -8.49
CA LEU A 189 0.42 -8.56 -9.18
C LEU A 189 1.88 -8.69 -9.63
N MET A 190 2.79 -9.10 -8.73
CA MET A 190 4.22 -9.27 -9.06
C MET A 190 4.45 -10.31 -10.16
N ASN A 191 3.78 -11.46 -10.09
CA ASN A 191 3.83 -12.47 -11.15
C ASN A 191 3.27 -11.95 -12.49
N ARG A 192 2.30 -11.04 -12.45
CA ARG A 192 1.69 -10.41 -13.62
C ARG A 192 2.60 -9.36 -14.26
N ILE A 193 3.24 -8.51 -13.46
CA ILE A 193 4.29 -7.57 -13.91
C ILE A 193 5.44 -8.36 -14.55
N GLN A 194 5.93 -9.41 -13.88
CA GLN A 194 6.94 -10.33 -14.45
C GLN A 194 6.47 -10.97 -15.77
N SER A 195 5.18 -11.26 -15.93
CA SER A 195 4.64 -11.82 -17.18
C SER A 195 4.56 -10.83 -18.34
N ALA A 196 4.80 -9.53 -18.11
CA ALA A 196 4.86 -8.50 -19.15
C ALA A 196 6.27 -8.29 -19.72
N TYR A 197 7.33 -8.65 -18.98
CA TYR A 197 8.73 -8.34 -19.30
C TYR A 197 9.60 -9.60 -19.38
N GLU A 198 9.95 -10.04 -20.60
CA GLU A 198 10.66 -11.33 -20.83
C GLU A 198 12.06 -11.42 -20.18
N GLU A 199 12.71 -10.28 -19.89
CA GLU A 199 14.05 -10.22 -19.29
C GLU A 199 14.02 -9.89 -17.76
N PHE A 200 12.84 -9.80 -17.15
CA PHE A 200 12.65 -9.55 -15.71
C PHE A 200 12.29 -10.83 -14.94
N SER A 201 12.75 -10.93 -13.69
CA SER A 201 12.31 -11.95 -12.74
C SER A 201 12.24 -11.42 -11.31
N VAL A 202 11.24 -11.87 -10.56
CA VAL A 202 10.98 -11.44 -9.17
C VAL A 202 10.98 -12.62 -8.20
N SER A 203 11.89 -12.56 -7.23
CA SER A 203 12.13 -13.58 -6.20
C SER A 203 11.45 -13.17 -4.90
N ILE A 204 10.24 -13.68 -4.67
CA ILE A 204 9.40 -13.26 -3.53
C ILE A 204 9.75 -14.08 -2.27
N ARG A 205 10.05 -13.41 -1.16
CA ARG A 205 10.23 -14.02 0.17
C ARG A 205 9.11 -13.59 1.13
N PRO A 206 8.02 -14.37 1.26
CA PRO A 206 6.89 -13.99 2.11
C PRO A 206 7.07 -14.37 3.58
N ALA A 207 6.84 -13.42 4.48
CA ALA A 207 6.66 -13.61 5.93
C ALA A 207 5.88 -12.41 6.53
N PRO A 208 5.45 -12.41 7.81
CA PRO A 208 4.74 -11.27 8.39
C PRO A 208 5.58 -9.98 8.36
N SER A 209 4.97 -8.81 8.10
CA SER A 209 5.67 -7.52 7.96
C SER A 209 6.67 -7.24 9.09
N ALA A 210 6.22 -7.32 10.35
CA ALA A 210 7.06 -7.05 11.51
C ALA A 210 8.21 -8.07 11.68
N GLN A 211 8.07 -9.31 11.19
CA GLN A 211 9.18 -10.26 11.16
C GLN A 211 10.21 -9.85 10.10
N LEU A 212 9.75 -9.46 8.90
CA LEU A 212 10.63 -9.02 7.82
C LEU A 212 11.35 -7.72 8.18
N ALA A 213 10.67 -6.74 8.77
CA ALA A 213 11.28 -5.48 9.21
C ALA A 213 12.49 -5.71 10.14
N ASN A 214 12.31 -6.54 11.18
CA ASN A 214 13.43 -6.93 12.06
C ASN A 214 14.53 -7.70 11.30
N THR A 215 14.14 -8.61 10.40
CA THR A 215 15.10 -9.39 9.58
C THR A 215 15.95 -8.47 8.69
N ILE A 216 15.34 -7.48 8.05
CA ILE A 216 16.00 -6.52 7.15
C ILE A 216 16.95 -5.62 7.94
N ILE A 217 16.55 -5.13 9.11
CA ILE A 217 17.43 -4.32 9.98
C ILE A 217 18.65 -5.14 10.42
N GLU A 218 18.45 -6.41 10.82
CA GLU A 218 19.56 -7.31 11.19
C GLU A 218 20.50 -7.61 10.00
N GLU A 219 19.95 -8.01 8.84
CA GLU A 219 20.75 -8.34 7.65
C GLU A 219 21.48 -7.10 7.08
N THR A 220 20.84 -5.93 7.10
CA THR A 220 21.42 -4.66 6.63
C THR A 220 22.50 -4.14 7.57
N SER A 221 22.26 -4.18 8.89
CA SER A 221 23.29 -3.88 9.90
C SER A 221 24.53 -4.81 9.81
N ALA A 222 24.35 -6.03 9.29
CA ALA A 222 25.44 -6.97 9.05
C ALA A 222 26.16 -6.76 7.69
N GLY A 223 25.63 -5.89 6.82
CA GLY A 223 26.12 -5.72 5.43
C GLY A 223 25.86 -6.96 4.57
N SER A 224 24.74 -7.65 4.80
CA SER A 224 24.39 -8.92 4.15
C SER A 224 22.89 -9.07 3.85
N SER A 225 22.17 -7.96 3.64
CA SER A 225 20.81 -7.99 3.10
C SER A 225 20.76 -8.80 1.81
N SER A 226 19.71 -9.60 1.67
CA SER A 226 19.35 -10.22 0.39
C SER A 226 18.01 -9.73 -0.14
N ALA A 227 17.50 -8.62 0.40
CA ALA A 227 16.35 -7.90 -0.11
C ALA A 227 16.84 -6.75 -1.00
N ASP A 228 16.19 -6.57 -2.15
CA ASP A 228 16.32 -5.35 -2.95
C ASP A 228 15.18 -4.38 -2.63
N VAL A 229 13.98 -4.92 -2.41
CA VAL A 229 12.76 -4.20 -2.01
C VAL A 229 12.11 -4.91 -0.82
N PHE A 230 11.59 -4.14 0.14
CA PHE A 230 10.59 -4.61 1.10
C PHE A 230 9.22 -4.05 0.72
N TRP A 231 8.20 -4.89 0.77
CA TRP A 231 6.79 -4.51 0.67
C TRP A 231 6.05 -4.98 1.92
N ALA A 232 5.64 -4.07 2.79
CA ALA A 232 4.81 -4.39 3.96
C ALA A 232 3.33 -4.14 3.69
N ILE A 233 2.47 -4.84 4.45
CA ILE A 233 1.02 -4.61 4.45
C ILE A 233 0.58 -3.61 5.53
N ASP A 234 1.49 -2.76 6.01
CA ASP A 234 1.24 -1.77 7.06
C ASP A 234 2.37 -0.74 7.11
N ALA A 235 2.01 0.54 7.29
CA ALA A 235 2.96 1.65 7.36
C ALA A 235 3.87 1.59 8.61
N GLY A 236 3.41 0.97 9.69
CA GLY A 236 4.20 0.78 10.91
C GLY A 236 5.47 -0.06 10.66
N SER A 237 5.35 -1.20 9.98
CA SER A 237 6.52 -2.04 9.67
C SER A 237 7.51 -1.39 8.72
N ILE A 238 7.05 -0.60 7.75
CA ILE A 238 7.91 0.23 6.87
C ILE A 238 8.63 1.30 7.68
N GLY A 239 7.88 2.06 8.48
CA GLY A 239 8.40 3.11 9.35
C GLY A 239 9.52 2.62 10.27
N ILE A 240 9.44 1.37 10.77
CA ILE A 240 10.50 0.74 11.56
C ILE A 240 11.81 0.60 10.75
N VAL A 241 11.77 0.13 9.50
CA VAL A 241 12.99 -0.11 8.70
C VAL A 241 13.63 1.20 8.25
N ALA A 242 12.82 2.12 7.71
CA ALA A 242 13.27 3.47 7.34
C ALA A 242 13.91 4.22 8.53
N SER A 243 13.35 4.07 9.74
CA SER A 243 13.89 4.71 10.97
C SER A 243 15.15 4.05 11.55
N ASN A 244 15.66 2.97 10.95
CA ASN A 244 16.86 2.24 11.39
C ASN A 244 18.00 2.28 10.36
N ASP A 245 18.06 3.33 9.53
CA ASP A 245 19.08 3.54 8.48
C ASP A 245 19.20 2.36 7.49
N ALA A 246 18.13 1.59 7.29
CA ALA A 246 18.13 0.34 6.51
C ALA A 246 17.49 0.46 5.11
N THR A 247 17.11 1.68 4.69
CA THR A 247 16.58 2.00 3.36
C THR A 247 17.41 3.08 2.67
N VAL A 248 17.20 3.27 1.36
CA VAL A 248 17.65 4.46 0.62
C VAL A 248 16.47 5.37 0.26
N GLU A 249 16.78 6.62 -0.05
CA GLU A 249 15.84 7.64 -0.54
C GLU A 249 15.32 7.23 -1.94
N LEU A 250 14.00 7.17 -2.13
CA LEU A 250 13.37 6.92 -3.42
C LEU A 250 13.55 8.15 -4.31
N PRO A 251 13.83 7.99 -5.62
CA PRO A 251 13.96 9.14 -6.50
C PRO A 251 12.58 9.76 -6.79
N GLU A 252 12.50 11.09 -6.80
CA GLU A 252 11.33 11.95 -7.09
C GLU A 252 10.34 11.36 -8.12
N ARG A 253 10.86 10.79 -9.20
CA ARG A 253 10.11 10.14 -10.30
C ARG A 253 9.23 8.95 -9.88
N VAL A 254 9.35 8.45 -8.65
CA VAL A 254 8.55 7.36 -8.07
C VAL A 254 7.48 7.92 -7.14
N VAL A 255 7.85 8.91 -6.32
CA VAL A 255 7.01 9.43 -5.23
C VAL A 255 6.04 10.53 -5.67
N SER A 256 6.42 11.36 -6.63
CA SER A 256 5.69 12.59 -7.02
C SER A 256 4.26 12.39 -7.59
N GLY A 257 3.84 11.16 -7.91
CA GLY A 257 2.46 10.81 -8.27
C GLY A 257 1.58 10.39 -7.07
N VAL A 258 2.11 10.45 -5.85
CA VAL A 258 1.45 10.08 -4.59
C VAL A 258 1.39 11.32 -3.68
N PRO A 259 0.41 11.44 -2.75
CA PRO A 259 0.40 12.53 -1.77
C PRO A 259 1.44 12.35 -0.65
N ASP A 260 2.10 13.44 -0.23
CA ASP A 260 3.14 13.52 0.82
C ASP A 260 2.85 12.67 2.07
N THR A 261 1.59 12.58 2.49
CA THR A 261 1.11 11.78 3.65
C THR A 261 1.51 10.31 3.56
N PHE A 262 1.72 9.78 2.36
CA PHE A 262 2.09 8.38 2.09
C PHE A 262 3.55 8.21 1.62
N HIS A 263 4.38 9.27 1.63
CA HIS A 263 5.84 9.18 1.44
C HIS A 263 6.63 10.28 2.22
N PRO A 264 6.31 10.58 3.50
CA PRO A 264 6.70 11.83 4.17
C PRO A 264 8.21 12.04 4.42
N THR A 265 9.06 11.08 4.06
CA THR A 265 10.53 11.18 4.09
C THR A 265 11.21 10.63 2.84
N ASP A 266 10.44 10.27 1.81
CA ASP A 266 10.84 9.61 0.55
C ASP A 266 11.66 8.31 0.68
N GLN A 267 12.02 7.87 1.89
CA GLN A 267 12.63 6.56 2.17
C GLN A 267 11.69 5.37 1.88
N TRP A 268 10.39 5.65 1.71
CA TRP A 268 9.34 4.69 1.42
C TRP A 268 8.15 5.39 0.76
N VAL A 269 7.32 4.62 0.06
CA VAL A 269 6.08 5.10 -0.57
C VAL A 269 4.93 4.11 -0.33
N GLY A 270 3.75 4.63 -0.02
CA GLY A 270 2.52 3.85 0.07
C GLY A 270 2.07 3.35 -1.30
N ILE A 271 1.65 2.09 -1.40
CA ILE A 271 1.14 1.48 -2.65
C ILE A 271 -0.40 1.50 -2.70
N MET A 272 -1.08 1.06 -1.64
CA MET A 272 -2.54 1.12 -1.53
C MET A 272 -2.97 1.52 -0.11
N GLY A 273 -4.01 2.33 0.03
CA GLY A 273 -4.60 2.74 1.30
C GLY A 273 -5.70 1.79 1.77
N ARG A 274 -5.87 1.62 3.08
CA ARG A 274 -7.09 1.00 3.64
C ARG A 274 -7.70 1.89 4.69
N ALA A 275 -8.85 2.47 4.38
CA ALA A 275 -9.64 3.23 5.33
C ALA A 275 -10.23 2.31 6.41
N ARG A 276 -10.14 2.80 7.65
CA ARG A 276 -10.98 2.38 8.77
C ARG A 276 -12.44 2.81 8.50
N SER A 277 -13.40 2.04 9.02
CA SER A 277 -14.82 2.22 8.69
C SER A 277 -15.75 1.57 9.71
N ILE A 278 -17.02 1.94 9.60
CA ILE A 278 -18.13 1.44 10.41
C ILE A 278 -19.10 0.66 9.49
N PRO A 279 -18.93 -0.66 9.31
CA PRO A 279 -20.01 -1.50 8.78
C PRO A 279 -21.26 -1.37 9.66
N TYR A 280 -22.41 -1.10 9.05
CA TYR A 280 -23.70 -1.06 9.74
C TYR A 280 -24.78 -1.82 8.95
N ASN A 281 -25.82 -2.26 9.67
CA ASN A 281 -26.95 -2.98 9.11
C ASN A 281 -28.05 -2.00 8.66
N THR A 282 -28.41 -2.04 7.38
CA THR A 282 -29.37 -1.10 6.76
C THR A 282 -30.85 -1.41 7.01
N ASP A 283 -31.18 -2.50 7.72
CA ASP A 283 -32.53 -2.70 8.29
C ASP A 283 -32.69 -2.01 9.66
N GLU A 284 -31.59 -1.64 10.36
CA GLU A 284 -31.60 -1.07 11.72
C GLU A 284 -31.09 0.39 11.81
N PHE A 285 -30.14 0.82 10.95
CA PHE A 285 -29.60 2.20 10.91
C PHE A 285 -29.60 2.81 9.50
N ASP A 286 -29.75 4.14 9.40
CA ASP A 286 -29.38 4.94 8.22
C ASP A 286 -27.93 5.48 8.37
N ALA A 287 -27.27 5.87 7.26
CA ALA A 287 -25.94 6.50 7.33
C ALA A 287 -25.89 7.78 8.17
N GLU A 288 -27.00 8.54 8.24
CA GLU A 288 -27.14 9.73 9.09
C GLU A 288 -27.25 9.41 10.60
N ASP A 289 -27.51 8.15 10.98
CA ASP A 289 -27.48 7.74 12.38
C ASP A 289 -26.05 7.53 12.89
N VAL A 290 -25.12 7.05 12.05
CA VAL A 290 -23.77 6.70 12.50
C VAL A 290 -22.97 7.96 12.87
N PRO A 291 -22.39 8.04 14.09
CA PRO A 291 -21.59 9.20 14.50
C PRO A 291 -20.39 9.43 13.57
N ASN A 292 -20.14 10.69 13.23
CA ASN A 292 -18.96 11.10 12.45
C ASN A 292 -17.70 11.35 13.33
N ASP A 293 -17.79 11.07 14.63
CA ASP A 293 -16.72 11.13 15.63
C ASP A 293 -16.62 9.75 16.30
N VAL A 294 -15.45 9.11 16.21
CA VAL A 294 -15.20 7.78 16.75
C VAL A 294 -15.33 7.72 18.28
N MET A 295 -15.12 8.83 18.97
CA MET A 295 -15.25 8.89 20.43
C MET A 295 -16.70 8.75 20.90
N ALA A 296 -17.67 9.17 20.07
CA ALA A 296 -19.09 9.19 20.44
C ALA A 296 -19.71 7.79 20.62
N PHE A 297 -19.19 6.76 19.95
CA PHE A 297 -19.67 5.38 20.08
C PHE A 297 -19.60 4.85 21.52
N ALA A 298 -18.66 5.35 22.32
CA ALA A 298 -18.50 4.97 23.73
C ALA A 298 -19.56 5.59 24.66
N GLU A 299 -20.36 6.57 24.20
CA GLU A 299 -21.36 7.29 25.01
C GLU A 299 -22.79 7.27 24.43
N ASP A 300 -22.98 6.95 23.14
CA ASP A 300 -24.28 7.01 22.48
C ASP A 300 -25.15 5.77 22.77
N GLU A 301 -26.25 5.97 23.51
CA GLU A 301 -27.22 4.92 23.91
C GLU A 301 -27.78 4.11 22.72
N ARG A 302 -27.66 4.58 21.47
CA ARG A 302 -28.06 3.82 20.26
C ARG A 302 -27.18 2.61 19.97
N PHE A 303 -25.95 2.57 20.50
CA PHE A 303 -24.96 1.53 20.22
C PHE A 303 -24.75 0.51 21.36
N GLN A 304 -25.54 0.60 22.44
CA GLN A 304 -25.56 -0.37 23.54
C GLN A 304 -25.91 -1.79 23.04
N ASP A 305 -25.06 -2.76 23.36
CA ASP A 305 -25.09 -4.18 22.98
C ASP A 305 -25.02 -4.44 21.44
N ALA A 306 -24.92 -3.39 20.63
CA ALA A 306 -25.11 -3.38 19.18
C ALA A 306 -23.80 -3.43 18.35
N MET A 307 -22.66 -3.07 18.96
CA MET A 307 -21.36 -2.93 18.29
C MET A 307 -20.49 -4.19 18.37
N GLY A 308 -19.74 -4.47 17.31
CA GLY A 308 -18.72 -5.53 17.26
C GLY A 308 -17.30 -5.05 16.93
N TRP A 309 -16.29 -5.74 17.45
CA TRP A 309 -14.87 -5.41 17.23
C TRP A 309 -13.95 -6.65 17.23
N ALA A 310 -12.69 -6.48 16.84
CA ALA A 310 -11.69 -7.55 16.76
C ALA A 310 -10.36 -7.17 17.45
N PRO A 311 -10.31 -7.09 18.79
CA PRO A 311 -9.17 -6.53 19.54
C PRO A 311 -7.84 -7.28 19.38
N THR A 312 -7.91 -8.58 19.06
CA THR A 312 -6.74 -9.41 18.73
C THR A 312 -6.16 -9.15 17.34
N TYR A 313 -6.87 -8.40 16.48
CA TYR A 313 -6.52 -8.19 15.08
C TYR A 313 -5.64 -6.95 14.86
N GLY A 314 -4.63 -7.05 13.99
CA GLY A 314 -3.61 -6.02 13.81
C GLY A 314 -4.15 -4.67 13.30
N ALA A 315 -5.19 -4.67 12.48
CA ALA A 315 -5.83 -3.44 12.01
C ALA A 315 -6.52 -2.68 13.16
N PHE A 316 -7.24 -3.39 14.05
CA PHE A 316 -7.81 -2.81 15.27
C PHE A 316 -6.72 -2.26 16.20
N GLN A 317 -5.60 -2.97 16.35
CA GLN A 317 -4.47 -2.52 17.18
C GLN A 317 -3.79 -1.27 16.59
N SER A 318 -3.68 -1.16 15.27
CA SER A 318 -3.21 0.06 14.59
C SER A 318 -4.19 1.22 14.80
N PHE A 319 -5.49 0.97 14.70
CA PHE A 319 -6.55 1.95 14.96
C PHE A 319 -6.49 2.50 16.40
N VAL A 320 -6.41 1.63 17.42
CA VAL A 320 -6.29 2.09 18.83
C VAL A 320 -4.92 2.73 19.10
N THR A 321 -3.87 2.38 18.36
CA THR A 321 -2.59 3.11 18.40
C THR A 321 -2.72 4.52 17.83
N ALA A 322 -3.45 4.72 16.72
CA ALA A 322 -3.76 6.05 16.22
C ALA A 322 -4.57 6.87 17.24
N MET A 323 -5.58 6.29 17.91
CA MET A 323 -6.27 6.94 19.03
C MET A 323 -5.29 7.36 20.13
N ARG A 324 -4.39 6.46 20.54
CA ARG A 324 -3.39 6.72 21.60
C ARG A 324 -2.41 7.83 21.22
N LEU A 325 -2.08 7.99 19.94
CA LEU A 325 -1.19 9.05 19.44
C LEU A 325 -1.91 10.40 19.29
N ILE A 326 -3.17 10.40 18.83
CA ILE A 326 -3.96 11.61 18.57
C ILE A 326 -4.56 12.18 19.88
N ASN A 327 -5.23 11.33 20.67
CA ASN A 327 -5.97 11.70 21.89
C ASN A 327 -5.15 11.50 23.18
N GLY A 328 -4.11 10.67 23.13
CA GLY A 328 -3.37 10.23 24.32
C GLY A 328 -4.00 9.02 25.00
N GLU A 329 -3.20 8.39 25.86
CA GLU A 329 -3.55 7.11 26.51
C GLU A 329 -4.80 7.20 27.40
N GLU A 330 -4.99 8.29 28.15
CA GLU A 330 -6.10 8.44 29.09
C GLU A 330 -7.47 8.57 28.39
N GLU A 331 -7.55 9.34 27.30
CA GLU A 331 -8.79 9.45 26.51
C GLU A 331 -9.10 8.12 25.78
N THR A 332 -8.08 7.49 25.21
CA THR A 332 -8.21 6.16 24.58
C THR A 332 -8.63 5.09 25.61
N ARG A 333 -8.12 5.16 26.84
CA ARG A 333 -8.51 4.29 27.96
C ARG A 333 -9.95 4.52 28.35
N GLN A 334 -10.42 5.76 28.41
CA GLN A 334 -11.82 6.08 28.70
C GLN A 334 -12.75 5.55 27.60
N TRP A 335 -12.40 5.73 26.32
CA TRP A 335 -13.14 5.18 25.19
C TRP A 335 -13.24 3.64 25.24
N LEU A 336 -12.13 2.95 25.46
CA LEU A 336 -12.11 1.48 25.55
C LEU A 336 -12.99 0.95 26.68
N ASN A 337 -13.02 1.62 27.83
CA ASN A 337 -13.93 1.25 28.93
C ASN A 337 -15.39 1.56 28.57
N GLY A 338 -15.68 2.71 27.94
CA GLY A 338 -17.02 3.05 27.49
C GLY A 338 -17.57 2.04 26.48
N MET A 339 -16.76 1.60 25.50
CA MET A 339 -17.14 0.52 24.57
C MET A 339 -17.45 -0.81 25.28
N LEU A 340 -16.69 -1.15 26.34
CA LEU A 340 -16.95 -2.33 27.17
C LEU A 340 -18.22 -2.20 28.04
N GLU A 341 -18.52 -1.00 28.55
CA GLU A 341 -19.77 -0.70 29.26
C GLU A 341 -20.99 -0.69 28.31
N GLN A 342 -20.80 -0.24 27.06
CA GLN A 342 -21.72 -0.36 25.92
C GLN A 342 -21.88 -1.81 25.41
N GLY A 343 -21.25 -2.81 26.02
CA GLY A 343 -21.51 -4.23 25.72
C GLY A 343 -20.94 -4.73 24.38
N VAL A 344 -19.90 -4.08 23.85
CA VAL A 344 -19.28 -4.44 22.56
C VAL A 344 -18.89 -5.93 22.45
N GLN A 345 -19.18 -6.54 21.30
CA GLN A 345 -18.99 -7.97 21.05
C GLN A 345 -17.64 -8.27 20.40
N THR A 346 -16.90 -9.26 20.92
CA THR A 346 -15.54 -9.63 20.49
C THR A 346 -15.54 -10.77 19.46
N TYR A 347 -14.86 -10.54 18.33
CA TYR A 347 -14.68 -11.49 17.22
C TYR A 347 -13.20 -11.70 16.89
N ASP A 348 -12.88 -12.82 16.21
CA ASP A 348 -11.49 -13.20 15.90
C ASP A 348 -10.81 -12.30 14.84
N ASN A 349 -11.59 -11.66 13.95
CA ASN A 349 -11.12 -10.80 12.88
C ASN A 349 -12.26 -9.93 12.31
N GLU A 350 -11.90 -8.92 11.54
CA GLU A 350 -12.82 -7.89 11.04
C GLU A 350 -13.71 -8.35 9.86
N LEU A 351 -13.30 -9.38 9.11
CA LEU A 351 -14.17 -10.02 8.11
C LEU A 351 -15.34 -10.74 8.78
N VAL A 352 -15.15 -11.31 9.98
CA VAL A 352 -16.26 -11.88 10.76
C VAL A 352 -17.21 -10.78 11.21
N VAL A 353 -16.71 -9.64 11.71
CA VAL A 353 -17.55 -8.48 12.09
C VAL A 353 -18.46 -8.06 10.92
N ALA A 354 -17.88 -7.78 9.75
CA ALA A 354 -18.64 -7.39 8.56
C ALA A 354 -19.64 -8.48 8.10
N ASN A 355 -19.27 -9.76 8.22
CA ASN A 355 -20.18 -10.86 7.90
C ASN A 355 -21.39 -10.96 8.84
N THR A 356 -21.19 -10.72 10.14
CA THR A 356 -22.23 -10.80 11.18
C THR A 356 -23.19 -9.61 11.10
N VAL A 357 -22.68 -8.40 10.80
CA VAL A 357 -23.52 -7.24 10.47
C VAL A 357 -24.41 -7.57 9.27
N ALA A 358 -23.83 -8.07 8.18
CA ALA A 358 -24.55 -8.45 6.97
C ALA A 358 -25.50 -9.66 7.11
N SER A 359 -25.57 -10.30 8.28
CA SER A 359 -26.58 -11.34 8.58
C SER A 359 -27.69 -10.88 9.53
N GLY A 360 -27.63 -9.65 10.06
CA GLY A 360 -28.56 -9.18 11.10
C GLY A 360 -28.40 -9.94 12.42
N GLU A 361 -27.17 -10.36 12.73
CA GLU A 361 -26.79 -10.93 14.05
C GLU A 361 -26.02 -9.92 14.90
N LEU A 362 -25.74 -8.74 14.33
CA LEU A 362 -25.04 -7.59 14.90
C LEU A 362 -25.48 -6.35 14.12
N ASP A 363 -25.59 -5.18 14.76
CA ASP A 363 -26.20 -4.01 14.12
C ASP A 363 -25.15 -3.09 13.50
N ALA A 364 -23.96 -2.98 14.12
CA ALA A 364 -22.80 -2.27 13.57
C ALA A 364 -21.46 -2.79 14.14
N GLY A 365 -20.33 -2.31 13.63
CA GLY A 365 -19.01 -2.65 14.19
C GLY A 365 -17.85 -1.85 13.63
N PHE A 366 -16.63 -2.20 14.03
CA PHE A 366 -15.39 -1.60 13.51
C PHE A 366 -14.65 -2.57 12.58
N SER A 367 -14.43 -2.16 11.33
CA SER A 367 -13.60 -2.92 10.38
C SER A 367 -12.88 -2.00 9.39
N ASN A 368 -11.87 -2.53 8.71
CA ASN A 368 -11.43 -1.94 7.45
C ASN A 368 -12.50 -2.13 6.35
N HIS A 369 -12.78 -1.08 5.59
CA HIS A 369 -13.88 -0.99 4.61
C HIS A 369 -13.93 -2.13 3.57
N TYR A 370 -12.76 -2.64 3.16
CA TYR A 370 -12.66 -3.67 2.12
C TYR A 370 -13.28 -5.01 2.53
N TYR A 371 -13.38 -5.31 3.83
CA TYR A 371 -14.09 -6.50 4.30
C TYR A 371 -15.59 -6.44 4.01
N SER A 372 -16.21 -5.25 4.11
CA SER A 372 -17.60 -5.07 3.70
C SER A 372 -17.78 -5.20 2.18
N ARG A 373 -16.78 -4.80 1.39
CA ARG A 373 -16.80 -4.96 -0.08
C ARG A 373 -16.66 -6.43 -0.51
N LEU A 374 -15.80 -7.21 0.17
CA LEU A 374 -15.73 -8.67 0.01
C LEU A 374 -17.06 -9.36 0.36
N VAL A 375 -17.71 -8.94 1.46
CA VAL A 375 -19.04 -9.45 1.84
C VAL A 375 -20.12 -9.07 0.82
N TYR A 376 -20.08 -7.84 0.30
CA TYR A 376 -21.00 -7.37 -0.74
C TYR A 376 -20.84 -8.12 -2.06
N GLU A 377 -19.62 -8.49 -2.47
CA GLU A 377 -19.39 -9.30 -3.66
C GLU A 377 -20.03 -10.70 -3.54
N GLU A 378 -19.90 -11.35 -2.39
CA GLU A 378 -20.56 -12.65 -2.15
C GLU A 378 -22.08 -12.52 -1.91
N ARG A 379 -22.54 -11.38 -1.37
CA ARG A 379 -23.91 -11.17 -0.88
C ARG A 379 -24.45 -9.76 -1.20
N PRO A 380 -24.67 -9.40 -2.48
CA PRO A 380 -25.05 -8.03 -2.87
C PRO A 380 -26.49 -7.62 -2.48
N ASP A 381 -27.33 -8.57 -2.06
CA ASP A 381 -28.67 -8.34 -1.49
C ASP A 381 -28.67 -8.28 0.05
N ALA A 382 -27.51 -8.25 0.72
CA ALA A 382 -27.43 -8.20 2.19
C ALA A 382 -27.67 -6.77 2.73
N PRO A 383 -28.28 -6.63 3.92
CA PRO A 383 -28.40 -5.35 4.60
C PRO A 383 -27.06 -4.97 5.26
N LEU A 384 -26.11 -4.51 4.44
CA LEU A 384 -24.79 -4.05 4.86
C LEU A 384 -24.43 -2.79 4.06
N ASP A 385 -23.99 -1.76 4.76
CA ASP A 385 -23.40 -0.55 4.17
C ASP A 385 -22.25 -0.03 5.06
N LEU A 386 -21.56 1.02 4.61
CA LEU A 386 -20.37 1.59 5.23
C LEU A 386 -20.58 3.06 5.60
N ALA A 387 -20.36 3.38 6.88
CA ALA A 387 -20.18 4.76 7.33
C ALA A 387 -18.71 5.01 7.74
N PHE A 388 -18.34 6.29 7.80
CA PHE A 388 -16.98 6.76 8.10
C PHE A 388 -17.05 7.94 9.07
N THR A 389 -16.13 7.98 10.04
CA THR A 389 -15.89 9.17 10.87
C THR A 389 -14.98 10.15 10.11
N GLN A 390 -14.68 11.33 10.67
CA GLN A 390 -13.92 12.38 9.97
C GLN A 390 -12.91 13.07 10.90
N GLY A 391 -11.64 13.10 10.49
CA GLY A 391 -10.57 13.83 11.18
C GLY A 391 -10.06 13.17 12.46
N ASP A 392 -10.44 11.91 12.71
CA ASP A 392 -10.08 11.13 13.90
C ASP A 392 -9.50 9.75 13.53
N ALA A 393 -9.13 8.95 14.52
CA ALA A 393 -8.57 7.61 14.29
C ALA A 393 -9.53 6.63 13.60
N GLY A 394 -10.85 6.80 13.70
CA GLY A 394 -11.84 6.02 12.96
C GLY A 394 -11.85 6.31 11.46
N ALA A 395 -11.27 7.45 11.05
CA ALA A 395 -11.02 7.85 9.67
C ALA A 395 -9.59 7.48 9.18
N LEU A 396 -8.81 6.71 9.97
CA LEU A 396 -7.44 6.34 9.64
C LEU A 396 -7.36 5.58 8.31
N ILE A 397 -6.50 6.04 7.41
CA ILE A 397 -6.12 5.32 6.18
C ILE A 397 -4.71 4.77 6.37
N ASN A 398 -4.60 3.48 6.70
CA ASN A 398 -3.31 2.80 6.87
C ASN A 398 -2.92 2.08 5.58
N CYS A 399 -1.81 2.47 4.96
CA CYS A 399 -1.37 1.94 3.68
C CYS A 399 -0.58 0.62 3.78
N SER A 400 -0.59 -0.16 2.70
CA SER A 400 0.56 -1.00 2.36
C SER A 400 1.64 -0.09 1.72
N GLY A 401 2.92 -0.46 1.81
CA GLY A 401 4.00 0.41 1.34
C GLY A 401 5.28 -0.33 1.00
N THR A 402 6.15 0.34 0.24
CA THR A 402 7.41 -0.21 -0.29
C THR A 402 8.59 0.73 -0.13
N GLU A 403 9.77 0.14 -0.01
CA GLU A 403 11.05 0.81 0.20
C GLU A 403 12.17 0.03 -0.51
N ILE A 404 13.26 0.72 -0.87
CA ILE A 404 14.47 0.10 -1.44
C ILE A 404 15.46 -0.12 -0.30
N ILE A 405 16.00 -1.34 -0.19
CA ILE A 405 16.81 -1.74 0.98
C ILE A 405 18.28 -1.34 0.81
N GLN A 406 18.83 -0.71 1.84
CA GLN A 406 20.19 -0.18 1.84
C GLN A 406 21.23 -1.28 1.58
N GLY A 407 21.96 -1.14 0.48
CA GLY A 407 23.05 -2.05 0.10
C GLY A 407 22.68 -3.09 -0.97
N THR A 408 21.52 -2.95 -1.61
CA THR A 408 21.25 -3.60 -2.90
C THR A 408 22.20 -3.10 -4.01
N ASP A 409 22.56 -3.98 -4.94
CA ASP A 409 23.23 -3.61 -6.21
C ASP A 409 22.21 -3.21 -7.31
N ASN A 410 20.89 -3.25 -7.01
CA ASN A 410 19.78 -3.15 -7.97
C ASN A 410 18.92 -1.87 -7.82
N GLU A 411 19.43 -0.80 -7.18
CA GLU A 411 18.65 0.41 -6.79
C GLU A 411 17.74 0.96 -7.91
N GLU A 412 18.22 1.12 -9.14
CA GLU A 412 17.41 1.63 -10.27
C GLU A 412 16.28 0.68 -10.69
N LEU A 413 16.55 -0.64 -10.72
CA LEU A 413 15.54 -1.67 -11.04
C LEU A 413 14.49 -1.77 -9.93
N ALA A 414 14.90 -1.57 -8.67
CA ALA A 414 14.01 -1.50 -7.52
C ALA A 414 13.09 -0.26 -7.60
N ALA A 415 13.64 0.91 -7.95
CA ALA A 415 12.88 2.14 -8.17
C ALA A 415 11.90 2.02 -9.35
N ASP A 416 12.31 1.43 -10.48
CA ASP A 416 11.41 1.16 -11.61
C ASP A 416 10.32 0.15 -11.27
N PHE A 417 10.65 -0.91 -10.54
CA PHE A 417 9.67 -1.88 -10.09
C PHE A 417 8.63 -1.24 -9.14
N ILE A 418 9.04 -0.40 -8.18
CA ILE A 418 8.11 0.33 -7.31
C ILE A 418 7.25 1.29 -8.13
N HIS A 419 7.81 1.99 -9.12
CA HIS A 419 7.02 2.85 -10.02
C HIS A 419 5.95 2.05 -10.80
N HIS A 420 6.23 0.79 -11.17
CA HIS A 420 5.20 -0.08 -11.76
C HIS A 420 4.06 -0.44 -10.79
N LEU A 421 4.30 -0.49 -9.47
CA LEU A 421 3.24 -0.71 -8.46
C LEU A 421 2.31 0.52 -8.30
N LEU A 422 2.83 1.70 -8.66
CA LEU A 422 2.10 2.97 -8.68
C LEU A 422 1.45 3.28 -10.04
N SER A 423 1.69 2.46 -11.07
CA SER A 423 1.02 2.63 -12.36
C SER A 423 -0.50 2.46 -12.28
N ILE A 424 -1.23 3.13 -13.17
CA ILE A 424 -2.69 3.03 -13.30
C ILE A 424 -3.15 1.57 -13.34
N GLU A 425 -2.45 0.71 -14.07
CA GLU A 425 -2.78 -0.72 -14.20
C GLU A 425 -2.59 -1.54 -12.92
N ALA A 426 -1.60 -1.19 -12.09
CA ALA A 426 -1.37 -1.85 -10.80
C ALA A 426 -2.35 -1.36 -9.73
N GLN A 427 -2.61 -0.05 -9.68
CA GLN A 427 -3.61 0.56 -8.80
C GLN A 427 -5.02 0.02 -9.09
N GLU A 428 -5.41 -0.10 -10.37
CA GLU A 428 -6.66 -0.79 -10.77
C GLU A 428 -6.68 -2.25 -10.35
N PHE A 429 -5.60 -3.03 -10.60
CA PHE A 429 -5.55 -4.45 -10.24
C PHE A 429 -5.72 -4.70 -8.73
N LEU A 430 -5.09 -3.87 -7.89
CA LEU A 430 -5.22 -4.02 -6.43
C LEU A 430 -6.60 -3.50 -5.96
N GLY A 431 -7.08 -2.39 -6.53
CA GLY A 431 -8.40 -1.84 -6.23
C GLY A 431 -9.52 -2.83 -6.57
N THR A 432 -9.65 -3.30 -7.80
CA THR A 432 -10.79 -4.15 -8.22
C THR A 432 -10.79 -5.56 -7.63
N ARG A 433 -9.69 -6.00 -6.99
CA ARG A 433 -9.51 -7.38 -6.49
C ARG A 433 -9.31 -7.49 -4.98
N GLY A 434 -8.74 -6.46 -4.36
CA GLY A 434 -8.58 -6.34 -2.90
C GLY A 434 -9.54 -5.33 -2.26
N TYR A 435 -10.22 -4.52 -3.07
CA TYR A 435 -11.03 -3.37 -2.66
C TYR A 435 -10.24 -2.34 -1.85
N GLU A 436 -8.93 -2.27 -2.02
CA GLU A 436 -8.07 -1.25 -1.40
C GLU A 436 -8.19 0.10 -2.14
N TYR A 437 -7.90 1.21 -1.46
CA TYR A 437 -7.86 2.54 -2.07
C TYR A 437 -6.59 2.72 -2.90
N PRO A 438 -6.70 3.14 -4.17
CA PRO A 438 -5.58 3.73 -4.89
C PRO A 438 -5.01 4.91 -4.13
N LEU A 439 -3.68 5.07 -4.16
CA LEU A 439 -3.00 6.24 -3.59
C LEU A 439 -2.54 7.25 -4.66
N VAL A 440 -2.62 6.87 -5.94
CA VAL A 440 -2.42 7.78 -7.07
C VAL A 440 -3.74 8.52 -7.37
N PRO A 441 -3.83 9.86 -7.19
CA PRO A 441 -5.12 10.58 -7.17
C PRO A 441 -5.95 10.49 -8.46
N GLY A 442 -5.32 10.24 -9.61
CA GLY A 442 -6.01 10.09 -10.90
C GLY A 442 -6.64 8.71 -11.15
N VAL A 443 -6.54 7.78 -10.19
CA VAL A 443 -7.24 6.48 -10.16
C VAL A 443 -8.28 6.54 -9.04
N PRO A 444 -9.60 6.58 -9.34
CA PRO A 444 -10.61 6.80 -8.31
C PRO A 444 -10.84 5.56 -7.42
N PRO A 445 -11.43 5.72 -6.22
CA PRO A 445 -11.89 4.59 -5.40
C PRO A 445 -12.84 3.63 -6.14
N ILE A 446 -13.07 2.44 -5.58
CA ILE A 446 -13.91 1.41 -6.19
C ILE A 446 -15.38 1.57 -5.79
N GLY A 447 -16.28 1.57 -6.78
CA GLY A 447 -17.70 1.74 -6.56
C GLY A 447 -18.05 3.14 -6.04
N ASP A 448 -18.81 3.19 -4.96
CA ASP A 448 -19.28 4.38 -4.26
C ASP A 448 -18.47 4.71 -2.99
N LEU A 449 -17.24 4.20 -2.87
CA LEU A 449 -16.31 4.63 -1.82
C LEU A 449 -15.95 6.13 -2.00
N PRO A 450 -16.00 6.94 -0.93
CA PRO A 450 -15.60 8.36 -0.97
C PRO A 450 -14.10 8.50 -1.28
N THR A 451 -13.68 9.63 -1.84
CA THR A 451 -12.24 9.91 -2.04
C THR A 451 -11.47 10.07 -0.73
N ILE A 452 -10.15 9.95 -0.78
CA ILE A 452 -9.26 10.16 0.38
C ILE A 452 -9.46 11.56 0.99
N ASP A 453 -9.67 12.58 0.15
CA ASP A 453 -9.98 13.95 0.59
C ASP A 453 -11.35 14.04 1.30
N GLU A 454 -12.36 13.29 0.83
CA GLU A 454 -13.71 13.26 1.41
C GLU A 454 -13.79 12.45 2.72
N LEU A 455 -12.91 11.45 2.89
CA LEU A 455 -12.71 10.74 4.16
C LEU A 455 -12.10 11.64 5.24
N ASN A 456 -11.32 12.66 4.84
CA ASN A 456 -10.63 13.58 5.76
C ASN A 456 -9.88 12.80 6.87
N PRO A 457 -8.85 12.00 6.53
CA PRO A 457 -8.06 11.25 7.51
C PRO A 457 -7.36 12.18 8.52
N PRO A 458 -6.98 11.67 9.72
CA PRO A 458 -6.31 12.46 10.73
C PRO A 458 -4.87 12.80 10.30
N GLU A 459 -4.36 13.97 10.70
CA GLU A 459 -2.94 14.32 10.59
C GLU A 459 -2.12 13.41 11.51
N LEU A 460 -1.55 12.33 10.97
CA LEU A 460 -0.75 11.34 11.70
C LEU A 460 0.44 10.87 10.86
N ASN A 461 1.62 10.80 11.47
CA ASN A 461 2.77 10.11 10.90
C ASN A 461 2.52 8.60 10.92
N LEU A 462 2.19 8.00 9.78
CA LEU A 462 1.81 6.58 9.69
C LEU A 462 2.93 5.61 10.14
N ALA A 463 4.19 6.05 10.16
CA ALA A 463 5.31 5.29 10.72
C ALA A 463 5.19 5.06 12.24
N GLU A 464 4.54 5.97 12.97
CA GLU A 464 4.37 5.89 14.44
C GLU A 464 3.34 4.84 14.87
N LEU A 465 2.55 4.29 13.93
CA LEU A 465 1.72 3.11 14.16
C LEU A 465 2.52 1.86 14.58
N SER A 466 3.86 1.90 14.42
CA SER A 466 4.82 0.92 14.95
C SER A 466 4.88 0.84 16.48
N ASP A 467 4.53 1.91 17.21
CA ASP A 467 4.57 1.95 18.68
C ASP A 467 3.34 1.24 19.29
N VAL A 468 3.21 -0.05 18.99
CA VAL A 468 2.00 -0.85 19.29
C VAL A 468 2.00 -1.46 20.69
N GLU A 469 3.16 -1.71 21.32
CA GLU A 469 3.21 -2.40 22.62
C GLU A 469 2.50 -1.63 23.76
N PRO A 470 2.55 -0.28 23.87
CA PRO A 470 1.74 0.44 24.85
C PRO A 470 0.23 0.31 24.58
N THR A 471 -0.19 0.15 23.32
CA THR A 471 -1.60 -0.18 22.98
C THR A 471 -1.94 -1.60 23.40
N LEU A 472 -1.07 -2.58 23.18
CA LEU A 472 -1.28 -3.95 23.64
C LEU A 472 -1.33 -4.03 25.16
N GLN A 473 -0.50 -3.28 25.88
CA GLN A 473 -0.60 -3.14 27.33
C GLN A 473 -1.93 -2.51 27.76
N LEU A 474 -2.32 -1.38 27.16
CA LEU A 474 -3.59 -0.70 27.43
C LEU A 474 -4.79 -1.63 27.23
N LEU A 475 -4.84 -2.36 26.12
CA LEU A 475 -5.92 -3.31 25.80
C LEU A 475 -6.00 -4.47 26.82
N ARG A 476 -4.87 -5.01 27.27
CA ARG A 476 -4.82 -6.01 28.37
C ARG A 476 -5.26 -5.42 29.71
N GLU A 477 -4.92 -4.16 29.99
CA GLU A 477 -5.26 -3.51 31.27
C GLU A 477 -6.75 -3.16 31.41
N VAL A 478 -7.45 -2.86 30.31
CA VAL A 478 -8.91 -2.70 30.31
C VAL A 478 -9.67 -4.02 30.19
N GLY A 479 -8.99 -5.13 29.86
CA GLY A 479 -9.60 -6.46 29.70
C GLY A 479 -10.21 -6.72 28.33
N ALA A 480 -9.72 -6.04 27.28
CA ALA A 480 -10.09 -6.30 25.89
C ALA A 480 -9.24 -7.42 25.22
N LEU A 481 -8.19 -7.91 25.91
CA LEU A 481 -7.28 -8.99 25.52
C LEU A 481 -7.04 -9.97 26.69
#